data_AF-A0A843A5G8-F1
#
_entry.id   AF-A0A843A5G8-F1
#
_cell.length_a   1.000
_cell.length_b   1.000
_cell.length_c   1.000
_cell.angle_alpha   90.00
_cell.angle_beta   90.00
_cell.angle_gamma   90.00
#
_symmetry.space_group_name_H-M   'P 1'
#
loop_
_entity.id
_entity.type
_entity.pdbx_description
1 polymer ?
#
loop_
_entity_poly.entity_id
_entity_poly.type
_entity_poly.pdbx_seq_one_letter_code
_entity_poly.pdbx_strand_id
1 'polypeptide(L)' 'MNRILIAIGIVVAIIGVVAGALVITTPQLFGLVTTSDTPYAQYMIPLIIGGMVLIIVGAAIPEKK' A
#
# COMPACT_ATOMS: atom_id res chain seq x y z
N MET A 1 -22.03 1.20 8.83
CA MET A 1 -20.60 0.92 8.90
C MET A 1 -20.37 -0.54 8.58
N ASN A 2 -19.92 -0.83 7.36
CA ASN A 2 -19.51 -2.14 6.91
C ASN A 2 -18.05 -2.38 7.33
N ARG A 3 -17.85 -3.23 8.34
CA ARG A 3 -16.53 -3.43 8.96
C ARG A 3 -15.56 -4.15 8.02
N ILE A 4 -16.08 -5.02 7.16
CA ILE A 4 -15.29 -5.77 6.18
C ILE A 4 -14.66 -4.81 5.17
N LEU A 5 -15.45 -3.87 4.64
CA LEU A 5 -14.96 -2.91 3.64
C LEU A 5 -13.90 -1.97 4.23
N ILE A 6 -14.07 -1.55 5.48
CA ILE A 6 -13.09 -0.75 6.21
C ILE A 6 -11.81 -1.56 6.45
N ALA A 7 -11.91 -2.81 6.88
CA ALA A 7 -10.74 -3.66 7.11
C ALA A 7 -9.94 -3.86 5.82
N ILE A 8 -10.61 -4.10 4.69
CA ILE A 8 -9.95 -4.19 3.37
C ILE A 8 -9.27 -2.87 3.03
N GLY A 9 -9.95 -1.73 3.22
CA GLY A 9 -9.38 -0.41 2.94
C GLY A 9 -8.13 -0.10 3.77
N ILE A 10 -8.12 -0.47 5.06
CA ILE A 10 -6.95 -0.35 5.93
C ILE A 10 -5.80 -1.22 5.42
N VAL A 11 -6.06 -2.49 5.09
CA VAL A 11 -5.03 -3.40 4.56
C VAL A 11 -4.42 -2.85 3.28
N VAL A 12 -5.25 -2.37 2.35
CA VAL A 12 -4.80 -1.78 1.08
C VAL A 12 -3.95 -0.53 1.32
N ALA A 13 -4.36 0.35 2.25
CA ALA A 13 -3.58 1.53 2.61
C ALA A 13 -2.21 1.17 3.21
N ILE A 14 -2.16 0.17 4.09
CA ILE A 14 -0.91 -0.34 4.68
C ILE A 14 0.01 -0.90 3.58
N ILE A 15 -0.53 -1.69 2.65
CA ILE A 15 0.25 -2.21 1.51
C ILE A 15 0.83 -1.05 0.69
N GLY A 16 0.07 0.03 0.48
CA GLY A 16 0.56 1.23 -0.20
C GLY A 16 1.74 1.89 0.53
N VAL A 17 1.65 2.04 1.86
CA VAL A 17 2.74 2.60 2.67
C VAL A 17 3.99 1.70 2.60
N VAL A 18 3.81 0.39 2.73
CA VAL A 18 4.91 -0.60 2.64
C VAL A 18 5.55 -0.57 1.25
N ALA A 19 4.75 -0.44 0.18
CA ALA A 19 5.24 -0.36 -1.20
C ALA A 19 6.15 0.85 -1.44
N GLY A 20 5.90 1.97 -0.76
CA GLY A 20 6.76 3.15 -0.81
C GLY A 20 8.02 3.05 0.06
N ALA A 21 7.93 2.33 1.18
CA ALA A 21 9.02 2.17 2.14
C ALA A 21 9.99 1.03 1.77
N LEU A 22 9.58 0.10 0.90
CA LEU A 22 10.41 -1.03 0.49
C LEU A 22 11.53 -0.56 -0.45
N VAL A 23 12.75 -0.54 0.07
CA VAL A 23 13.98 -0.29 -0.69
C VAL A 23 14.73 -1.60 -0.82
N ILE A 24 15.00 -2.03 -2.05
CA ILE A 24 15.82 -3.21 -2.34
C ILE A 24 17.19 -2.72 -2.79
N THR A 25 18.23 -3.13 -2.07
CA THR A 25 19.63 -2.86 -2.43
C THR A 25 20.23 -4.10 -3.06
N THR A 26 20.70 -3.96 -4.30
CA THR A 26 21.33 -5.06 -5.02
C THR A 26 22.81 -4.75 -5.25
N PRO A 27 23.73 -5.60 -4.78
CA PRO A 27 25.15 -5.44 -5.09
C PRO A 27 25.42 -5.79 -6.56
N GLN A 28 26.16 -4.92 -7.23
CA GLN A 28 26.66 -5.09 -8.60
C GLN A 28 28.20 -5.13 -8.58
N LEU A 29 28.81 -5.56 -9.69
CA LEU A 29 30.28 -5.58 -9.86
C LEU A 29 31.02 -6.24 -8.67
N PHE A 30 30.62 -7.46 -8.29
CA PHE A 30 31.22 -8.19 -7.17
C PHE A 30 31.19 -7.45 -5.81
N GLY A 31 30.25 -6.52 -5.63
CA GLY A 31 30.07 -5.76 -4.39
C GLY A 31 30.80 -4.41 -4.36
N LEU A 32 31.44 -3.98 -5.46
CA LEU A 32 32.03 -2.63 -5.54
C LEU A 32 30.98 -1.52 -5.70
N VAL A 33 29.81 -1.84 -6.26
CA VAL A 33 28.74 -0.87 -6.50
C VAL A 33 27.44 -1.43 -5.94
N THR A 34 26.63 -0.58 -5.31
CA THR A 34 25.29 -0.95 -4.85
C THR A 34 24.26 -0.06 -5.52
N THR A 35 23.22 -0.67 -6.08
CA THR A 35 22.07 0.03 -6.64
C THR A 35 20.88 -0.17 -5.71
N SER A 36 20.18 0.92 -5.40
CA SER A 36 18.97 0.92 -4.58
C SER A 36 17.76 1.22 -5.45
N ASP A 37 16.76 0.34 -5.43
CA ASP A 37 15.50 0.51 -6.16
C ASP A 37 14.28 0.38 -5.23
N THR A 38 13.21 1.09 -5.59
CA THR A 38 11.91 1.03 -4.92
C THR A 38 10.85 0.48 -5.89
N PRO A 39 10.81 -0.86 -6.10
CA PRO A 39 10.10 -1.47 -7.23
C PRO A 39 8.59 -1.20 -7.26
N TYR A 40 7.99 -0.94 -6.10
CA TYR A 40 6.55 -0.73 -5.95
C TYR A 40 6.17 0.73 -5.66
N ALA A 41 7.11 1.66 -5.63
CA ALA A 41 6.84 3.06 -5.29
C ALA A 41 5.82 3.72 -6.24
N GLN A 42 5.78 3.30 -7.51
CA GLN A 42 4.78 3.76 -8.48
C GLN A 42 3.33 3.46 -8.07
N TYR A 43 3.11 2.40 -7.26
CA TYR A 43 1.79 1.98 -6.80
C TYR A 43 1.43 2.53 -5.41
N MET A 44 2.37 3.16 -4.71
CA MET A 44 2.16 3.71 -3.36
C MET A 44 0.95 4.65 -3.31
N ILE A 45 0.93 5.67 -4.17
CA ILE A 45 -0.12 6.69 -4.16
C ILE A 45 -1.49 6.09 -4.53
N PRO A 46 -1.63 5.32 -5.63
CA PRO A 46 -2.89 4.65 -5.95
C PRO A 46 -3.43 3.75 -4.84
N LEU A 47 -2.56 2.97 -4.18
CA LEU A 47 -2.96 2.07 -3.09
C LEU A 47 -3.43 2.84 -1.86
N ILE A 48 -2.72 3.90 -1.45
CA ILE A 48 -3.13 4.72 -0.31
C ILE A 48 -4.48 5.40 -0.57
N ILE A 49 -4.64 6.01 -1.75
CA ILE A 49 -5.90 6.66 -2.13
C ILE A 49 -7.03 5.63 -2.23
N GLY A 50 -6.80 4.49 -2.87
CA GLY A 50 -7.79 3.41 -2.98
C GLY A 50 -8.22 2.88 -1.61
N GLY A 51 -7.28 2.67 -0.70
CA GLY A 51 -7.56 2.26 0.67
C GLY A 51 -8.38 3.30 1.44
N MET A 52 -8.05 4.59 1.33
CA MET A 52 -8.82 5.69 1.93
C MET A 52 -10.26 5.74 1.41
N VAL A 53 -10.46 5.59 0.10
CA VAL A 53 -11.80 5.56 -0.50
C VAL A 53 -12.61 4.40 0.05
N LEU A 54 -12.02 3.20 0.14
CA LEU A 54 -12.70 2.03 0.70
C LEU A 54 -13.09 2.22 2.17
N ILE A 55 -12.24 2.88 2.97
CA ILE A 55 -12.55 3.21 4.37
C ILE A 55 -13.74 4.19 4.43
N ILE A 56 -13.73 5.26 3.64
CA ILE A 56 -14.80 6.26 3.61
C ILE A 56 -16.12 5.62 3.17
N VAL A 57 -16.09 4.83 2.10
CA VAL A 57 -17.27 4.12 1.59
C VAL A 57 -17.77 3.09 2.60
N GLY A 58 -16.88 2.35 3.25
CA GLY A 58 -17.23 1.38 4.30
C GLY A 58 -17.83 2.03 5.54
N ALA A 59 -17.39 3.24 5.88
CA ALA A 59 -17.98 4.06 6.93
C ALA A 59 -19.40 4.54 6.55
N ALA A 60 -19.56 5.02 5.32
CA ALA A 60 -20.83 5.53 4.81
C ALA A 60 -21.90 4.46 4.58
N ILE A 61 -21.52 3.24 4.20
CA ILE A 61 -22.47 2.15 3.93
C ILE A 61 -22.86 1.42 5.24
N PRO A 62 -24.15 1.34 5.59
CA PRO A 62 -24.63 0.49 6.68
C PRO A 62 -24.44 -1.00 6.33
N GLU A 63 -23.97 -1.78 7.29
CA GLU A 63 -23.84 -3.23 7.16
C GLU A 63 -25.25 -3.80 6.98
N LYS A 64 -25.56 -4.36 5.80
CA LYS A 64 -26.80 -5.13 5.65
C LYS A 64 -26.59 -6.42 6.44
N LYS A 65 -27.33 -6.56 7.53
CA LYS A 65 -27.40 -7.76 8.37
C LYS A 65 -27.69 -9.00 7.54
#